data_AF-A0A174S2H4-F1
#
_entry.id   AF-A0A174S2H4-F1
#
_cell.length_a   1.000
_cell.length_b   1.000
_cell.length_c   1.000
_cell.angle_alpha   90.00
_cell.angle_beta   90.00
_cell.angle_gamma   90.00
#
_symmetry.space_group_name_H-M   'P 1'
#
loop_
_entity.id
_entity.type
_entity.pdbx_description
1 polymer ?
#
loop_
_entity_poly.entity_id
_entity_poly.type
_entity_poly.pdbx_seq_one_letter_code
_entity_poly.pdbx_strand_id
1 'polypeptide(L)'
;MMSDKKAVFFDADGTICDIEKGVPDSAIESIKKLIANGHQAWLCTGRSRAFVPWYLERIPFTGMISACGATIEKDGKRLYNNEMTPEVAEKSVEILRKYGLIPVMEGADYMYYDKDEYTTEVNWYADLITEALGPKWRPIRGNEHCMHINKISAKMQDGCDADQACRELSPYYDVIRHENNAFVGTTVELVPKGCNKAVGIAAVCRSFGIEWEDTVVFGDSNNDLSMFEYASTKVAMGNGSPKIRELADYVTTDMFHYGIQNGLTKLGLI
;
A
#
# COMPACT_ATOMS: atom_id res chain seq x y z
N MET A 1 26.09 -17.91 -16.07
CA MET A 1 26.37 -17.02 -14.93
C MET A 1 25.03 -16.72 -14.30
N MET A 2 24.84 -17.01 -13.01
CA MET A 2 23.66 -16.51 -12.29
C MET A 2 23.73 -14.99 -12.33
N SER A 3 22.62 -14.34 -12.65
CA SER A 3 22.58 -12.88 -12.80
C SER A 3 22.56 -12.27 -11.40
N ASP A 4 23.49 -11.37 -11.07
CA ASP A 4 23.54 -10.64 -9.79
C ASP A 4 22.37 -9.63 -9.60
N LYS A 5 21.28 -9.78 -10.37
CA LYS A 5 20.18 -8.83 -10.43
C LYS A 5 19.20 -9.07 -9.28
N LYS A 6 19.22 -8.17 -8.32
CA LYS A 6 18.16 -8.05 -7.31
C LYS A 6 16.88 -7.38 -7.82
N ALA A 7 15.76 -7.79 -7.25
CA ALA A 7 14.49 -7.08 -7.32
C ALA A 7 14.18 -6.47 -5.95
N VAL A 8 14.18 -5.14 -5.91
CA VAL A 8 13.98 -4.38 -4.68
C VAL A 8 12.56 -3.83 -4.65
N PHE A 9 11.82 -4.18 -3.60
CA PHE A 9 10.44 -3.77 -3.36
C PHE A 9 10.42 -2.73 -2.24
N PHE A 10 9.87 -1.57 -2.53
CA PHE A 10 9.84 -0.46 -1.60
C PHE A 10 8.41 -0.16 -1.18
N ASP A 11 8.16 -0.08 0.11
CA ASP A 11 6.96 0.59 0.59
C ASP A 11 6.96 2.09 0.23
N ALA A 12 5.77 2.69 0.23
CA ALA A 12 5.59 4.11 -0.02
C ALA A 12 5.71 4.94 1.27
N ASP A 13 4.71 4.86 2.13
CA ASP A 13 4.47 5.80 3.23
C ASP A 13 5.42 5.56 4.40
N GLY A 14 6.25 6.54 4.74
CA GLY A 14 7.29 6.36 5.77
C GLY A 14 8.55 5.65 5.26
N THR A 15 8.54 5.18 4.00
CA THR A 15 9.69 4.53 3.35
C THR A 15 10.27 5.37 2.22
N ILE A 16 9.51 5.59 1.14
CA ILE A 16 9.92 6.43 0.01
C ILE A 16 9.36 7.85 0.14
N CYS A 17 8.12 7.99 0.62
CA CYS A 17 7.44 9.28 0.70
C CYS A 17 6.86 9.54 2.10
N ASP A 18 6.90 10.79 2.49
CA ASP A 18 6.10 11.33 3.56
C ASP A 18 4.88 12.05 2.94
N ILE A 19 3.71 11.92 3.57
CA ILE A 19 2.47 12.47 3.01
C ILE A 19 2.47 14.00 2.96
N GLU A 20 3.20 14.67 3.86
CA GLU A 20 3.30 16.14 3.91
C GLU A 20 4.54 16.66 3.19
N LYS A 21 5.69 16.00 3.44
CA LYS A 21 7.01 16.47 2.97
C LYS A 21 7.41 15.91 1.60
N GLY A 22 6.67 14.92 1.08
CA GLY A 22 6.92 14.32 -0.22
C GLY A 22 8.09 13.34 -0.22
N VAL A 23 8.75 13.22 -1.37
CA VAL A 23 9.85 12.26 -1.61
C VAL A 23 11.19 12.97 -1.54
N PRO A 24 12.17 12.49 -0.74
CA PRO A 24 13.53 13.01 -0.76
C PRO A 24 14.22 12.80 -2.11
N ASP A 25 14.94 13.81 -2.61
CA ASP A 25 15.70 13.71 -3.86
C ASP A 25 16.71 12.54 -3.83
N SER A 26 17.32 12.29 -2.67
CA SER A 26 18.25 11.17 -2.48
C SER A 26 17.61 9.81 -2.75
N ALA A 27 16.33 9.62 -2.43
CA ALA A 27 15.61 8.39 -2.72
C ALA A 27 15.38 8.24 -4.24
N ILE A 28 14.97 9.30 -4.92
CA ILE A 28 14.76 9.31 -6.38
C ILE A 28 16.06 8.97 -7.12
N GLU A 29 17.16 9.65 -6.75
CA GLU A 29 18.46 9.42 -7.38
C GLU A 29 19.02 8.03 -7.08
N SER A 30 18.75 7.49 -5.89
CA SER A 30 19.16 6.13 -5.54
C SER A 30 18.38 5.06 -6.32
N ILE A 31 17.07 5.25 -6.53
CA ILE A 31 16.27 4.33 -7.36
C ILE A 31 16.72 4.37 -8.82
N LYS A 32 17.03 5.56 -9.36
CA LYS A 32 17.61 5.69 -10.70
C LYS A 32 18.94 4.93 -10.83
N LYS A 33 19.84 5.08 -9.86
CA LYS A 33 21.14 4.38 -9.83
C LYS A 33 20.96 2.86 -9.74
N LEU A 34 20.05 2.40 -8.87
CA LEU A 34 19.71 0.99 -8.73
C LEU A 34 19.32 0.37 -10.07
N ILE A 35 18.44 1.05 -10.81
CA ILE A 35 17.99 0.60 -12.14
C ILE A 35 19.13 0.67 -13.16
N ALA A 36 19.95 1.74 -13.14
CA ALA A 36 21.11 1.88 -14.02
C ALA A 36 22.14 0.76 -13.81
N ASN A 37 22.26 0.23 -12.59
CA ASN A 37 23.07 -0.94 -12.25
C ASN A 37 22.44 -2.28 -12.68
N GLY A 38 21.26 -2.26 -13.29
CA GLY A 38 20.60 -3.44 -13.87
C GLY A 38 19.65 -4.18 -12.93
N HIS A 39 19.39 -3.64 -11.74
CA HIS A 39 18.42 -4.16 -10.78
C HIS A 39 16.99 -3.71 -11.12
N GLN A 40 16.00 -4.35 -10.50
CA GLN A 40 14.60 -3.94 -10.59
C GLN A 40 14.19 -3.16 -9.34
N ALA A 41 13.40 -2.10 -9.53
CA ALA A 41 12.81 -1.32 -8.44
C ALA A 41 11.29 -1.37 -8.54
N TRP A 42 10.62 -1.90 -7.53
CA TRP A 42 9.17 -2.07 -7.49
C TRP A 42 8.59 -1.22 -6.37
N LEU A 43 7.56 -0.42 -6.67
CA LEU A 43 6.73 0.16 -5.61
C LEU A 43 5.81 -0.94 -5.06
N CYS A 44 5.73 -1.11 -3.74
CA CYS A 44 4.90 -2.11 -3.07
C CYS A 44 4.10 -1.46 -1.92
N THR A 45 2.94 -0.90 -2.24
CA THR A 45 2.19 -0.01 -1.35
C THR A 45 0.82 -0.58 -0.94
N GLY A 46 0.36 -0.17 0.25
CA GLY A 46 -1.01 -0.40 0.69
C GLY A 46 -2.03 0.58 0.10
N ARG A 47 -1.58 1.70 -0.49
CA ARG A 47 -2.44 2.61 -1.24
C ARG A 47 -3.08 1.87 -2.42
N SER A 48 -4.36 2.12 -2.67
CA SER A 48 -4.99 1.72 -3.92
C SER A 48 -4.35 2.44 -5.11
N ARG A 49 -4.42 1.85 -6.30
CA ARG A 49 -3.80 2.44 -7.51
C ARG A 49 -4.36 3.83 -7.82
N ALA A 50 -5.64 4.07 -7.56
CA ALA A 50 -6.26 5.39 -7.73
C ALA A 50 -5.61 6.46 -6.83
N PHE A 51 -5.17 6.06 -5.64
CA PHE A 51 -4.57 6.94 -4.63
C PHE A 51 -3.04 7.04 -4.69
N VAL A 52 -2.39 6.38 -5.66
CA VAL A 52 -0.96 6.60 -5.92
C VAL A 52 -0.79 7.99 -6.55
N PRO A 53 -0.04 8.91 -5.92
CA PRO A 53 0.08 10.29 -6.35
C PRO A 53 1.11 10.44 -7.47
N TRP A 54 0.97 11.51 -8.25
CA TRP A 54 1.80 11.81 -9.41
C TRP A 54 3.31 11.81 -9.11
N TYR A 55 3.71 12.20 -7.90
CA TYR A 55 5.14 12.28 -7.54
C TYR A 55 5.77 10.89 -7.39
N LEU A 56 5.01 9.86 -6.95
CA LEU A 56 5.48 8.47 -6.96
C LEU A 56 5.47 7.90 -8.38
N GLU A 57 4.47 8.27 -9.19
CA GLU A 57 4.38 7.82 -10.59
C GLU A 57 5.55 8.33 -11.46
N ARG A 58 6.18 9.45 -11.08
CA ARG A 58 7.35 10.00 -11.79
C ARG A 58 8.66 9.30 -11.43
N ILE A 59 8.71 8.52 -10.36
CA ILE A 59 9.87 7.70 -10.03
C ILE A 59 9.91 6.54 -11.03
N PRO A 60 11.07 6.23 -11.64
CA PRO A 60 11.13 5.27 -12.74
C PRO A 60 11.08 3.81 -12.25
N PHE A 61 10.12 3.45 -11.39
CA PHE A 61 9.96 2.06 -10.95
C PHE A 61 9.79 1.13 -12.15
N THR A 62 10.42 -0.05 -12.05
CA THR A 62 10.22 -1.17 -12.97
C THR A 62 8.76 -1.59 -13.04
N GLY A 63 8.05 -1.55 -11.90
CA GLY A 63 6.61 -1.80 -11.81
C GLY A 63 6.06 -1.45 -10.44
N MET A 64 4.77 -1.72 -10.25
CA MET A 64 4.02 -1.34 -9.06
C MET A 64 3.12 -2.47 -8.60
N ILE A 65 3.13 -2.71 -7.30
CA ILE A 65 2.17 -3.51 -6.55
C ILE A 65 1.43 -2.53 -5.65
N SER A 66 0.10 -2.46 -5.79
CA SER A 66 -0.77 -1.56 -5.03
C SER A 66 -1.94 -2.33 -4.43
N ALA A 67 -2.73 -1.65 -3.57
CA ALA A 67 -3.84 -2.23 -2.81
C ALA A 67 -3.41 -3.51 -2.06
N CYS A 68 -2.25 -3.46 -1.39
CA CYS A 68 -1.69 -4.60 -0.66
C CYS A 68 -1.60 -5.88 -1.51
N GLY A 69 -1.15 -5.77 -2.77
CA GLY A 69 -1.01 -6.94 -3.65
C GLY A 69 -2.23 -7.24 -4.53
N ALA A 70 -3.34 -6.54 -4.37
CA ALA A 70 -4.54 -6.74 -5.19
C ALA A 70 -4.41 -6.14 -6.61
N THR A 71 -3.41 -5.29 -6.89
CA THR A 71 -3.15 -4.76 -8.24
C THR A 71 -1.67 -4.82 -8.56
N ILE A 72 -1.33 -5.27 -9.77
CA ILE A 72 0.04 -5.29 -10.30
C ILE A 72 0.07 -4.57 -11.65
N GLU A 73 0.93 -3.57 -11.78
CA GLU A 73 1.19 -2.85 -13.03
C GLU A 73 2.67 -2.89 -13.40
N LYS A 74 2.96 -2.97 -14.71
CA LYS A 74 4.31 -2.88 -15.27
C LYS A 74 4.25 -2.26 -16.66
N ASP A 75 5.20 -1.40 -17.00
CA ASP A 75 5.31 -0.74 -18.31
C ASP A 75 4.00 -0.05 -18.76
N GLY A 76 3.30 0.59 -17.82
CA GLY A 76 2.02 1.27 -18.05
C GLY A 76 0.84 0.33 -18.32
N LYS A 77 0.99 -0.98 -18.11
CA LYS A 77 -0.07 -1.98 -18.26
C LYS A 77 -0.45 -2.56 -16.91
N ARG A 78 -1.76 -2.64 -16.65
CA ARG A 78 -2.32 -3.40 -15.54
C ARG A 78 -2.31 -4.88 -15.90
N LEU A 79 -1.49 -5.66 -15.19
CA LEU A 79 -1.31 -7.09 -15.43
C LEU A 79 -2.25 -7.93 -14.56
N TYR A 80 -2.59 -7.42 -13.39
CA TYR A 80 -3.48 -8.07 -12.43
C TYR A 80 -4.29 -7.03 -11.66
N ASN A 81 -5.55 -7.35 -11.37
CA ASN A 81 -6.44 -6.56 -10.54
C ASN A 81 -7.51 -7.46 -9.92
N ASN A 82 -7.46 -7.66 -8.61
CA ASN A 82 -8.43 -8.47 -7.88
C ASN A 82 -9.58 -7.60 -7.39
N GLU A 83 -10.59 -7.41 -8.24
CA GLU A 83 -11.77 -6.63 -7.88
C GLU A 83 -12.82 -7.48 -7.19
N MET A 84 -13.51 -6.84 -6.25
CA MET A 84 -14.76 -7.34 -5.72
C MET A 84 -15.86 -7.16 -6.76
N THR A 85 -16.85 -8.05 -6.78
CA THR A 85 -18.03 -7.81 -7.62
C THR A 85 -18.79 -6.58 -7.10
N PRO A 86 -19.52 -5.84 -7.95
CA PRO A 86 -20.31 -4.70 -7.50
C PRO A 86 -21.30 -5.05 -6.39
N GLU A 87 -21.89 -6.25 -6.41
CA GLU A 87 -22.81 -6.72 -5.37
C GLU A 87 -22.11 -6.90 -4.02
N VAL A 88 -20.86 -7.38 -4.01
CA VAL A 88 -20.08 -7.50 -2.77
C VAL A 88 -19.63 -6.12 -2.29
N ALA A 89 -19.28 -5.21 -3.20
CA ALA A 89 -18.93 -3.83 -2.86
C ALA A 89 -20.10 -3.10 -2.21
N GLU A 90 -21.30 -3.18 -2.81
CA GLU A 90 -22.54 -2.62 -2.27
C GLU A 90 -22.86 -3.20 -0.89
N LYS A 91 -22.88 -4.53 -0.77
CA LYS A 91 -23.11 -5.22 0.50
C LYS A 91 -22.10 -4.80 1.58
N SER A 92 -20.86 -4.52 1.18
CA SER A 92 -19.83 -4.05 2.11
C SER A 92 -20.14 -2.65 2.65
N VAL A 93 -20.63 -1.74 1.81
CA VAL A 93 -21.12 -0.42 2.25
C VAL A 93 -22.25 -0.59 3.26
N GLU A 94 -23.24 -1.44 2.96
CA GLU A 94 -24.38 -1.68 3.84
C GLU A 94 -23.95 -2.20 5.22
N ILE A 95 -23.08 -3.21 5.25
CA ILE A 95 -22.57 -3.81 6.49
C ILE A 95 -21.76 -2.79 7.29
N LEU A 96 -20.86 -2.06 6.64
CA LEU A 96 -20.01 -1.08 7.33
C LEU A 96 -20.85 0.03 7.96
N ARG A 97 -21.82 0.60 7.21
CA ARG A 97 -22.74 1.62 7.73
C ARG A 97 -23.64 1.09 8.83
N LYS A 98 -24.18 -0.13 8.68
CA LYS A 98 -25.01 -0.82 9.69
C LYS A 98 -24.30 -0.89 11.04
N TYR A 99 -22.98 -1.04 11.05
CA TYR A 99 -22.16 -1.15 12.26
C TYR A 99 -21.45 0.15 12.65
N GLY A 100 -21.81 1.29 12.06
CA GLY A 100 -21.28 2.60 12.45
C GLY A 100 -19.85 2.88 11.93
N LEU A 101 -19.46 2.30 10.80
CA LEU A 101 -18.23 2.64 10.10
C LEU A 101 -18.54 3.47 8.85
N ILE A 102 -17.67 4.44 8.57
CA ILE A 102 -17.72 5.22 7.33
C ILE A 102 -16.83 4.53 6.28
N PRO A 103 -17.40 4.00 5.19
CA PRO A 103 -16.63 3.31 4.17
C PRO A 103 -15.92 4.31 3.23
N VAL A 104 -14.62 4.09 3.02
CA VAL A 104 -13.88 4.62 1.87
C VAL A 104 -13.56 3.43 0.97
N MET A 105 -14.28 3.33 -0.15
CA MET A 105 -14.18 2.20 -1.07
C MET A 105 -13.13 2.51 -2.13
N GLU A 106 -12.09 1.70 -2.22
CA GLU A 106 -10.89 2.00 -2.98
C GLU A 106 -10.71 1.06 -4.16
N GLY A 107 -10.57 1.62 -5.36
CA GLY A 107 -10.37 0.89 -6.60
C GLY A 107 -9.09 1.26 -7.32
N ALA A 108 -8.86 0.59 -8.45
CA ALA A 108 -7.69 0.87 -9.26
C ALA A 108 -7.80 2.21 -10.02
N ASP A 109 -9.02 2.57 -10.44
CA ASP A 109 -9.31 3.76 -11.25
C ASP A 109 -9.99 4.88 -10.44
N TYR A 110 -10.87 4.49 -9.51
CA TYR A 110 -11.68 5.43 -8.71
C TYR A 110 -11.64 5.09 -7.22
N MET A 111 -11.90 6.11 -6.41
CA MET A 111 -12.26 5.95 -4.99
C MET A 111 -13.65 6.50 -4.75
N TYR A 112 -14.43 5.77 -3.95
CA TYR A 112 -15.82 6.06 -3.66
C TYR A 112 -16.00 6.34 -2.17
N TYR A 113 -16.49 7.53 -1.84
CA TYR A 113 -16.93 7.90 -0.50
C TYR A 113 -17.79 9.15 -0.55
N ASP A 114 -18.73 9.25 0.38
CA ASP A 114 -19.60 10.41 0.50
C ASP A 114 -18.94 11.48 1.36
N LYS A 115 -18.72 12.67 0.82
CA LYS A 115 -17.95 13.76 1.47
C LYS A 115 -18.63 14.33 2.72
N ASP A 116 -19.95 14.19 2.82
CA ASP A 116 -20.71 14.55 4.01
C ASP A 116 -20.54 13.54 5.15
N GLU A 117 -20.11 12.30 4.85
CA GLU A 117 -19.76 11.28 5.84
C GLU A 117 -18.26 11.32 6.17
N TYR A 118 -17.40 11.43 5.15
CA TYR A 118 -15.95 11.43 5.28
C TYR A 118 -15.37 12.84 5.41
N THR A 119 -15.54 13.43 6.59
CA THR A 119 -15.15 14.82 6.90
C THR A 119 -13.74 14.91 7.51
N THR A 120 -13.24 16.14 7.68
CA THR A 120 -11.97 16.41 8.38
C THR A 120 -11.99 16.01 9.86
N GLU A 121 -13.15 15.97 10.49
CA GLU A 121 -13.31 15.47 11.87
C GLU A 121 -13.11 13.94 11.92
N VAL A 122 -13.58 13.23 10.90
CA VAL A 122 -13.41 11.78 10.76
C VAL A 122 -11.98 11.44 10.36
N ASN A 123 -11.42 12.23 9.44
CA ASN A 123 -10.04 12.09 9.03
C ASN A 123 -9.45 13.45 8.66
N TRP A 124 -8.47 13.93 9.43
CA TRP A 124 -7.91 15.28 9.28
C TRP A 124 -7.37 15.60 7.87
N TYR A 125 -6.98 14.57 7.10
CA TYR A 125 -6.51 14.71 5.72
C TYR A 125 -7.57 14.34 4.65
N ALA A 126 -8.86 14.27 5.01
CA ALA A 126 -9.95 13.96 4.07
C ALA A 126 -10.01 14.93 2.88
N ASP A 127 -9.87 16.23 3.13
CA ASP A 127 -9.87 17.26 2.08
C ASP A 127 -8.63 17.12 1.19
N LEU A 128 -7.45 16.86 1.78
CA LEU A 128 -6.21 16.64 1.05
C LEU A 128 -6.28 15.40 0.16
N ILE A 129 -6.86 14.30 0.64
CA ILE A 129 -7.13 13.10 -0.19
C ILE A 129 -8.04 13.46 -1.35
N THR A 130 -9.13 14.15 -1.06
CA THR A 130 -10.14 14.52 -2.05
C THR A 130 -9.54 15.39 -3.15
N GLU A 131 -8.72 16.37 -2.78
CA GLU A 131 -8.00 17.23 -3.70
C GLU A 131 -7.01 16.42 -4.54
N ALA A 132 -6.21 15.55 -3.90
CA ALA A 132 -5.23 14.70 -4.58
C ALA A 132 -5.87 13.71 -5.56
N LEU A 133 -7.07 13.19 -5.25
CA LEU A 133 -7.82 12.31 -6.15
C LEU A 133 -8.38 13.05 -7.35
N GLY A 134 -8.80 14.31 -7.19
CA GLY A 134 -9.41 15.13 -8.23
C GLY A 134 -10.50 14.37 -9.00
N PRO A 135 -10.33 14.11 -10.31
CA PRO A 135 -11.34 13.43 -11.12
C PRO A 135 -11.54 11.94 -10.78
N LYS A 136 -10.66 11.35 -9.97
CA LYS A 136 -10.74 9.93 -9.53
C LYS A 136 -11.71 9.72 -8.36
N TRP A 137 -12.19 10.79 -7.72
CA TRP A 137 -13.20 10.68 -6.67
C TRP A 137 -14.63 10.51 -7.24
N ARG A 138 -15.44 9.70 -6.57
CA ARG A 138 -16.87 9.50 -6.82
C ARG A 138 -17.64 9.41 -5.48
N PRO A 139 -18.90 9.84 -5.40
CA PRO A 139 -19.76 9.52 -4.25
C PRO A 139 -20.13 8.04 -4.28
N ILE A 140 -20.41 7.45 -3.11
CA ILE A 140 -21.03 6.13 -3.03
C ILE A 140 -22.49 6.25 -3.46
N ARG A 141 -23.18 7.29 -2.99
CA ARG A 141 -24.57 7.56 -3.39
C ARG A 141 -24.69 7.79 -4.89
N GLY A 142 -25.50 6.97 -5.55
CA GLY A 142 -25.68 6.95 -7.00
C GLY A 142 -24.65 6.10 -7.78
N ASN A 143 -23.69 5.45 -7.10
CA ASN A 143 -22.73 4.53 -7.71
C ASN A 143 -22.74 3.15 -7.04
N GLU A 144 -23.69 2.85 -6.15
CA GLU A 144 -23.70 1.66 -5.30
C GLU A 144 -23.53 0.37 -6.10
N HIS A 145 -24.21 0.28 -7.25
CA HIS A 145 -24.24 -0.91 -8.11
C HIS A 145 -23.12 -0.97 -9.17
N CYS A 146 -22.19 -0.03 -9.18
CA CYS A 146 -21.11 0.04 -10.18
C CYS A 146 -19.73 0.39 -9.60
N MET A 147 -19.53 0.17 -8.30
CA MET A 147 -18.23 0.35 -7.67
C MET A 147 -17.26 -0.76 -8.11
N HIS A 148 -16.10 -0.36 -8.61
CA HIS A 148 -14.97 -1.23 -8.94
C HIS A 148 -13.89 -1.06 -7.88
N ILE A 149 -13.81 -1.98 -6.93
CA ILE A 149 -12.98 -1.82 -5.72
C ILE A 149 -12.13 -3.06 -5.45
N ASN A 150 -10.98 -2.84 -4.84
CA ASN A 150 -10.03 -3.87 -4.44
C ASN A 150 -9.38 -3.61 -3.08
N LYS A 151 -9.91 -2.63 -2.33
CA LYS A 151 -9.58 -2.33 -0.93
C LYS A 151 -10.69 -1.50 -0.32
N ILE A 152 -10.84 -1.55 1.00
CA ILE A 152 -11.71 -0.65 1.76
C ILE A 152 -10.92 -0.11 2.95
N SER A 153 -10.99 1.19 3.17
CA SER A 153 -10.58 1.83 4.42
C SER A 153 -11.84 2.26 5.18
N ALA A 154 -12.21 1.53 6.22
CA ALA A 154 -13.41 1.80 7.01
C ALA A 154 -13.06 2.59 8.27
N LYS A 155 -13.58 3.81 8.42
CA LYS A 155 -13.36 4.67 9.58
C LYS A 155 -14.37 4.36 10.68
N MET A 156 -13.89 4.05 11.87
CA MET A 156 -14.66 3.76 13.06
C MET A 156 -15.22 5.05 13.65
N GLN A 157 -16.52 5.07 13.92
CA GLN A 157 -17.18 6.12 14.68
C GLN A 157 -17.35 5.71 16.15
N ASP A 158 -17.66 6.67 17.02
CA ASP A 158 -18.01 6.40 18.41
C ASP A 158 -19.21 5.42 18.49
N GLY A 159 -19.04 4.34 19.25
CA GLY A 159 -20.08 3.31 19.40
C GLY A 159 -20.20 2.32 18.24
N CYS A 160 -19.29 2.33 17.26
CA CYS A 160 -19.29 1.33 16.19
C CYS A 160 -18.97 -0.09 16.70
N ASP A 161 -19.39 -1.11 15.93
CA ASP A 161 -19.03 -2.52 16.15
C ASP A 161 -18.20 -3.04 14.97
N ALA A 162 -16.96 -2.56 14.91
CA ALA A 162 -15.99 -2.95 13.87
C ALA A 162 -15.74 -4.46 13.83
N ASP A 163 -15.80 -5.14 14.97
CA ASP A 163 -15.56 -6.57 15.04
C ASP A 163 -16.70 -7.36 14.40
N GLN A 164 -17.96 -6.96 14.61
CA GLN A 164 -19.09 -7.58 13.94
C GLN A 164 -19.09 -7.29 12.44
N ALA A 165 -18.76 -6.06 12.01
CA ALA A 165 -18.59 -5.73 10.60
C ALA A 165 -17.51 -6.61 9.94
N CYS A 166 -16.34 -6.73 10.58
CA CYS A 166 -15.26 -7.61 10.11
C CYS A 166 -15.70 -9.07 10.03
N ARG A 167 -16.45 -9.58 11.03
CA ARG A 167 -16.95 -10.96 11.02
C ARG A 167 -17.87 -11.22 9.83
N GLU A 168 -18.81 -10.33 9.54
CA GLU A 168 -19.74 -10.48 8.41
C GLU A 168 -19.03 -10.35 7.05
N LEU A 169 -17.94 -9.59 6.99
CA LEU A 169 -17.14 -9.38 5.77
C LEU A 169 -16.00 -10.39 5.59
N SER A 170 -15.68 -11.19 6.61
CA SER A 170 -14.61 -12.21 6.58
C SER A 170 -14.73 -13.29 5.49
N PRO A 171 -15.90 -13.59 4.89
CA PRO A 171 -15.95 -14.45 3.71
C PRO A 171 -15.23 -13.86 2.50
N TYR A 172 -15.14 -12.53 2.41
CA TYR A 172 -14.67 -11.80 1.23
C TYR A 172 -13.31 -11.12 1.43
N TYR A 173 -13.00 -10.72 2.67
CA TYR A 173 -11.84 -9.90 2.96
C TYR A 173 -10.98 -10.46 4.10
N ASP A 174 -9.68 -10.21 4.01
CA ASP A 174 -8.78 -10.25 5.15
C ASP A 174 -8.66 -8.85 5.76
N VAL A 175 -8.49 -8.79 7.08
CA VAL A 175 -8.48 -7.55 7.85
C VAL A 175 -7.06 -7.16 8.21
N ILE A 176 -6.68 -5.92 7.92
CA ILE A 176 -5.43 -5.31 8.38
C ILE A 176 -5.78 -4.29 9.47
N ARG A 177 -5.22 -4.49 10.67
CA ARG A 177 -5.37 -3.58 11.81
C ARG A 177 -4.06 -2.88 12.10
N HIS A 178 -4.12 -1.56 12.23
CA HIS A 178 -2.98 -0.74 12.59
C HIS A 178 -2.92 -0.58 14.11
N GLU A 179 -1.87 -1.14 14.74
CA GLU A 179 -1.63 -0.96 16.17
C GLU A 179 -0.91 0.37 16.43
N ASN A 180 -1.59 1.29 17.13
CA ASN A 180 -1.09 2.52 17.75
C ASN A 180 -0.43 3.61 16.88
N ASN A 181 -1.22 4.64 16.54
CA ASN A 181 -1.07 6.00 17.07
C ASN A 181 -2.23 6.90 16.59
N ALA A 182 -3.04 7.35 17.55
CA ALA A 182 -4.03 8.44 17.62
C ALA A 182 -5.02 8.76 16.46
N PHE A 183 -4.83 8.31 15.22
CA PHE A 183 -5.75 8.61 14.09
C PHE A 183 -5.86 7.50 13.04
N VAL A 184 -4.88 6.58 12.95
CA VAL A 184 -4.99 5.36 12.13
C VAL A 184 -5.56 4.18 12.95
N GLY A 185 -5.52 4.28 14.29
CA GLY A 185 -6.12 3.31 15.21
C GLY A 185 -7.66 3.25 15.18
N THR A 186 -8.31 4.12 14.42
CA THR A 186 -9.75 4.13 14.15
C THR A 186 -10.07 3.67 12.73
N THR A 187 -9.11 3.10 12.00
CA THR A 187 -9.34 2.58 10.63
C THR A 187 -9.18 1.07 10.60
N VAL A 188 -10.19 0.40 10.06
CA VAL A 188 -10.10 -1.00 9.65
C VAL A 188 -9.83 -1.04 8.16
N GLU A 189 -8.75 -1.69 7.74
CA GLU A 189 -8.51 -1.96 6.34
C GLU A 189 -8.98 -3.37 5.98
N LEU A 190 -9.69 -3.46 4.86
CA LEU A 190 -10.18 -4.71 4.29
C LEU A 190 -9.60 -4.87 2.90
N VAL A 191 -8.93 -6.00 2.66
CA VAL A 191 -8.34 -6.35 1.38
C VAL A 191 -8.94 -7.67 0.90
N PRO A 192 -9.11 -7.90 -0.41
CA PRO A 192 -9.64 -9.15 -0.93
C PRO A 192 -8.92 -10.36 -0.30
N LYS A 193 -9.68 -11.40 0.03
CA LYS A 193 -9.16 -12.56 0.74
C LYS A 193 -7.93 -13.17 0.05
N GLY A 194 -6.88 -13.39 0.82
CA GLY A 194 -5.59 -13.90 0.34
C GLY A 194 -4.69 -12.84 -0.31
N CYS A 195 -5.09 -11.57 -0.38
CA CYS A 195 -4.22 -10.49 -0.86
C CYS A 195 -3.42 -9.87 0.30
N ASN A 196 -2.11 -9.81 0.13
CA ASN A 196 -1.19 -9.01 0.92
C ASN A 196 0.06 -8.68 0.09
N LYS A 197 0.95 -7.82 0.62
CA LYS A 197 2.15 -7.40 -0.11
C LYS A 197 3.04 -8.58 -0.51
N ALA A 198 3.23 -9.57 0.37
CA ALA A 198 3.99 -10.78 0.04
C ALA A 198 3.42 -11.56 -1.13
N VAL A 199 2.10 -11.75 -1.18
CA VAL A 199 1.44 -12.43 -2.30
C VAL A 199 1.65 -11.66 -3.61
N GLY A 200 1.56 -10.33 -3.56
CA GLY A 200 1.90 -9.47 -4.71
C GLY A 200 3.35 -9.64 -5.17
N ILE A 201 4.30 -9.65 -4.23
CA ILE A 201 5.73 -9.86 -4.52
C ILE A 201 5.95 -11.25 -5.12
N ALA A 202 5.36 -12.30 -4.54
CA ALA A 202 5.47 -13.67 -5.04
C ALA A 202 4.91 -13.81 -6.46
N ALA A 203 3.79 -13.15 -6.76
CA ALA A 203 3.20 -13.12 -8.09
C ALA A 203 4.10 -12.42 -9.11
N VAL A 204 4.71 -11.29 -8.74
CA VAL A 204 5.73 -10.61 -9.56
C VAL A 204 6.92 -11.53 -9.79
N CYS A 205 7.46 -12.15 -8.74
CA CYS A 205 8.63 -13.01 -8.86
C CYS A 205 8.39 -14.17 -9.82
N ARG A 206 7.26 -14.86 -9.67
CA ARG A 206 6.85 -15.94 -10.57
C ARG A 206 6.66 -15.48 -12.02
N SER A 207 6.03 -14.32 -12.22
CA SER A 207 5.69 -13.83 -13.56
C SER A 207 6.91 -13.37 -14.35
N PHE A 208 7.96 -12.92 -13.67
CA PHE A 208 9.16 -12.35 -14.31
C PHE A 208 10.44 -13.17 -14.09
N GLY A 209 10.32 -14.38 -13.53
CA GLY A 209 11.46 -15.27 -13.29
C GLY A 209 12.50 -14.67 -12.35
N ILE A 210 12.04 -13.99 -11.29
CA ILE A 210 12.90 -13.50 -10.21
C ILE A 210 12.99 -14.60 -9.17
N GLU A 211 14.21 -15.05 -8.89
CA GLU A 211 14.46 -16.03 -7.84
C GLU A 211 14.21 -15.39 -6.46
N TRP A 212 13.74 -16.18 -5.51
CA TRP A 212 13.36 -15.68 -4.19
C TRP A 212 14.55 -15.06 -3.46
N GLU A 213 15.74 -15.63 -3.60
CA GLU A 213 17.02 -15.17 -3.05
C GLU A 213 17.45 -13.81 -3.61
N ASP A 214 16.82 -13.35 -4.69
CA ASP A 214 17.07 -12.05 -5.31
C ASP A 214 16.10 -10.96 -4.84
N THR A 215 15.18 -11.28 -3.92
CA THR A 215 14.22 -10.33 -3.37
C THR A 215 14.79 -9.51 -2.21
N VAL A 216 14.64 -8.20 -2.30
CA VAL A 216 14.98 -7.24 -1.25
C VAL A 216 13.76 -6.39 -0.93
N VAL A 217 13.43 -6.17 0.34
CA VAL A 217 12.33 -5.29 0.75
C VAL A 217 12.81 -4.13 1.60
N PHE A 218 12.21 -2.96 1.41
CA PHE A 218 12.34 -1.79 2.27
C PHE A 218 10.97 -1.41 2.82
N GLY A 219 10.85 -1.27 4.13
CA GLY A 219 9.59 -0.91 4.79
C GLY A 219 9.78 -0.34 6.19
N ASP A 220 8.69 0.11 6.80
CA ASP A 220 8.70 0.82 8.08
C ASP A 220 7.59 0.37 9.05
N SER A 221 6.45 -0.16 8.57
CA SER A 221 5.24 -0.28 9.39
C SER A 221 4.57 -1.66 9.34
N ASN A 222 3.51 -1.86 10.13
CA ASN A 222 2.93 -3.19 10.32
C ASN A 222 2.30 -3.79 9.04
N ASN A 223 1.89 -2.98 8.07
CA ASN A 223 1.39 -3.49 6.79
C ASN A 223 2.51 -4.12 5.93
N ASP A 224 3.78 -3.90 6.29
CA ASP A 224 4.97 -4.49 5.66
C ASP A 224 5.35 -5.85 6.24
N LEU A 225 4.74 -6.26 7.35
CA LEU A 225 5.08 -7.53 8.02
C LEU A 225 5.05 -8.70 7.05
N SER A 226 4.02 -8.79 6.21
CA SER A 226 3.92 -9.85 5.21
C SER A 226 5.13 -9.87 4.27
N MET A 227 5.55 -8.73 3.72
CA MET A 227 6.69 -8.71 2.79
C MET A 227 8.02 -8.94 3.50
N PHE A 228 8.15 -8.55 4.77
CA PHE A 228 9.32 -8.89 5.58
C PHE A 228 9.36 -10.41 5.84
N GLU A 229 8.27 -11.02 6.27
CA GLU A 229 8.19 -12.47 6.47
C GLU A 229 8.48 -13.28 5.20
N TYR A 230 8.22 -12.69 4.03
CA TYR A 230 8.45 -13.33 2.73
C TYR A 230 9.86 -13.13 2.19
N ALA A 231 10.39 -11.90 2.10
CA ALA A 231 11.55 -11.61 1.26
C ALA A 231 12.88 -12.14 1.81
N SER A 232 13.84 -12.38 0.91
CA SER A 232 15.15 -12.91 1.27
C SER A 232 16.05 -11.91 2.00
N THR A 233 15.95 -10.62 1.69
CA THR A 233 16.71 -9.56 2.39
C THR A 233 15.77 -8.44 2.79
N LYS A 234 15.82 -8.04 4.07
CA LYS A 234 14.89 -7.10 4.69
C LYS A 234 15.62 -5.89 5.23
N VAL A 235 15.23 -4.70 4.76
CA VAL A 235 15.76 -3.42 5.24
C VAL A 235 14.65 -2.62 5.91
N ALA A 236 14.74 -2.44 7.23
CA ALA A 236 13.84 -1.55 7.94
C ALA A 236 14.35 -0.10 7.89
N MET A 237 13.46 0.84 7.68
CA MET A 237 13.76 2.27 7.78
C MET A 237 14.04 2.67 9.24
N GLY A 238 14.86 3.71 9.44
CA GLY A 238 15.22 4.17 10.79
C GLY A 238 14.03 4.67 11.61
N ASN A 239 12.99 5.19 10.94
CA ASN A 239 11.70 5.57 11.51
C ASN A 239 10.71 4.40 11.66
N GLY A 240 11.13 3.17 11.33
CA GLY A 240 10.25 2.01 11.35
C GLY A 240 9.82 1.59 12.76
N SER A 241 8.64 0.97 12.82
CA SER A 241 8.09 0.37 14.03
C SER A 241 9.07 -0.63 14.67
N PRO A 242 9.02 -0.82 16.00
CA PRO A 242 9.88 -1.81 16.68
C PRO A 242 9.79 -3.20 16.04
N LYS A 243 8.58 -3.66 15.74
CA LYS A 243 8.31 -4.98 15.16
C LYS A 243 8.99 -5.17 13.79
N ILE A 244 8.95 -4.16 12.92
CA ILE A 244 9.62 -4.21 11.61
C ILE A 244 11.15 -4.19 11.77
N ARG A 245 11.67 -3.35 12.66
CA ARG A 245 13.12 -3.29 12.92
C ARG A 245 13.67 -4.60 13.50
N GLU A 246 12.90 -5.30 14.32
CA GLU A 246 13.27 -6.62 14.88
C GLU A 246 13.33 -7.73 13.83
N LEU A 247 12.53 -7.65 12.76
CA LEU A 247 12.52 -8.64 11.67
C LEU A 247 13.61 -8.39 10.62
N ALA A 248 14.17 -7.18 10.57
CA ALA A 248 15.08 -6.74 9.51
C ALA A 248 16.48 -7.36 9.61
N ASP A 249 17.10 -7.62 8.46
CA ASP A 249 18.51 -8.01 8.39
C ASP A 249 19.43 -6.78 8.54
N TYR A 250 18.90 -5.61 8.18
CA TYR A 250 19.56 -4.33 8.34
C TYR A 250 18.55 -3.23 8.67
N VAL A 251 18.88 -2.36 9.63
CA VAL A 251 18.13 -1.13 9.90
C VAL A 251 18.94 0.03 9.33
N THR A 252 18.38 0.74 8.34
CA THR A 252 18.99 1.92 7.73
C THR A 252 18.61 3.20 8.49
N THR A 253 19.11 4.36 8.07
CA THR A 253 18.69 5.66 8.59
C THR A 253 17.24 5.98 8.18
N ASP A 254 16.61 7.00 8.76
CA ASP A 254 15.27 7.41 8.34
C ASP A 254 15.28 8.01 6.91
N MET A 255 14.08 8.16 6.35
CA MET A 255 13.90 8.59 4.97
C MET A 255 14.52 9.95 4.64
N PHE A 256 14.56 10.89 5.60
CA PHE A 256 15.11 12.24 5.39
C PHE A 256 16.61 12.32 5.67
N HIS A 257 17.20 11.28 6.26
CA HIS A 257 18.64 11.14 6.47
C HIS A 257 19.22 10.06 5.56
N TYR A 258 18.85 10.09 4.27
CA TYR A 258 19.40 9.23 3.22
C TYR A 258 19.12 7.72 3.42
N GLY A 259 18.03 7.34 4.10
CA GLY A 259 17.72 5.95 4.43
C GLY A 259 17.75 4.97 3.25
N ILE A 260 17.07 5.31 2.15
CA ILE A 260 17.08 4.49 0.93
C ILE A 260 18.48 4.39 0.33
N GLN A 261 19.20 5.52 0.22
CA GLN A 261 20.55 5.56 -0.31
C GLN A 261 21.50 4.68 0.53
N ASN A 262 21.51 4.89 1.85
CA ASN A 262 22.40 4.18 2.77
C ASN A 262 22.11 2.67 2.77
N GLY A 263 20.83 2.28 2.73
CA GLY A 263 20.44 0.88 2.64
C GLY A 263 20.92 0.22 1.34
N LEU A 264 20.68 0.86 0.19
CA LEU A 264 21.12 0.33 -1.10
C LEU A 264 22.65 0.29 -1.22
N THR A 265 23.37 1.30 -0.73
CA THR A 265 24.85 1.29 -0.69
C THR A 265 25.37 0.19 0.23
N LYS A 266 24.74 -0.01 1.40
CA LYS A 266 25.13 -1.08 2.33
C LYS A 266 25.01 -2.46 1.70
N LEU A 267 24.02 -2.67 0.85
CA LEU A 267 23.80 -3.91 0.10
C LEU A 267 24.64 -4.01 -1.19
N GLY A 268 25.39 -2.97 -1.55
CA GLY A 268 26.20 -2.95 -2.78
C GLY A 268 25.38 -2.84 -4.06
N LEU A 269 24.16 -2.28 -3.98
CA LEU A 269 23.24 -2.18 -5.12
C LEU A 269 23.33 -0.82 -5.86
N ILE A 270 23.96 0.19 -5.23
CA ILE A 270 24.26 1.51 -5.81
C ILE A 270 25.65 2.00 -5.44
#